data_AF-A0A395R890-F1
#
_entry.id   AF-A0A395R890-F1
#
_cell.length_a   1.000
_cell.length_b   1.000
_cell.length_c   1.000
_cell.angle_alpha   90.00
_cell.angle_beta   90.00
_cell.angle_gamma   90.00
#
_symmetry.space_group_name_H-M   'P 1'
#
loop_
_entity.id
_entity.type
_entity.pdbx_description
1 polymer ?
#
loop_
_entity_poly.entity_id
_entity_poly.type
_entity_poly.pdbx_seq_one_letter_code
_entity_poly.pdbx_strand_id
1 'polypeptide(L)'
;MIALGHALLTLLLLAVGIWLWRQRGPLSLPARGAITAALLGLGLAATASLLLSLGALPGAGELAHTQRILGLAAQSLSLPLLGLAALYLGVGLRWQPANWGRILLGLMAAFELSRRMDVLHSYQWLINCAALLVMLLTCVRVMGNDRRPLPLALVCAAGALAPLFKQGSPPLADLFVANGTLLSLFPALLGAALTVGLLSEQAHNKATSDADASSDDS
;
A
#
# COMPACT_ATOMS: atom_id res chain seq x y z
N MET A 1 -9.20 22.81 8.73
CA MET A 1 -9.42 21.42 9.21
C MET A 1 -8.92 20.38 8.21
N ILE A 2 -9.30 20.46 6.93
CA ILE A 2 -8.90 19.46 5.91
C ILE A 2 -7.38 19.38 5.70
N ALA A 3 -6.66 20.51 5.65
CA ALA A 3 -5.20 20.53 5.53
C ALA A 3 -4.47 19.86 6.71
N LEU A 4 -4.95 20.06 7.94
CA LEU A 4 -4.41 19.39 9.14
C LEU A 4 -4.64 17.87 9.09
N GLY A 5 -5.79 17.43 8.54
CA GLY A 5 -6.04 16.02 8.29
C GLY A 5 -4.96 15.40 7.39
N HIS A 6 -4.69 16.03 6.24
CA HIS A 6 -3.64 15.54 5.33
C HIS A 6 -2.24 15.61 5.95
N ALA A 7 -1.93 16.62 6.75
CA ALA A 7 -0.67 16.67 7.49
C ALA A 7 -0.54 15.49 8.46
N LEU A 8 -1.61 15.17 9.20
CA LEU A 8 -1.64 14.02 10.09
C LEU A 8 -1.49 12.69 9.32
N LEU A 9 -2.20 12.53 8.20
CA LEU A 9 -2.07 11.35 7.34
C LEU A 9 -0.63 11.18 6.86
N THR A 10 -0.01 12.26 6.39
CA THR A 10 1.39 12.23 5.97
C THR A 10 2.30 11.76 7.10
N LEU A 11 2.15 12.31 8.30
CA LEU A 11 2.94 11.91 9.46
C LEU A 11 2.75 10.42 9.81
N LEU A 12 1.51 9.92 9.77
CA LEU A 12 1.21 8.52 10.03
C LEU A 12 1.82 7.60 8.96
N LEU A 13 1.70 7.95 7.68
CA LEU A 13 2.28 7.18 6.58
C LEU A 13 3.82 7.18 6.63
N LEU A 14 4.43 8.31 7.02
CA LEU A 14 5.87 8.40 7.24
C LEU A 14 6.30 7.55 8.45
N ALA A 15 5.57 7.61 9.57
CA ALA A 15 5.87 6.81 10.76
C ALA A 15 5.82 5.31 10.45
N VAL A 16 4.76 4.85 9.77
CA VAL A 16 4.63 3.45 9.34
C VAL A 16 5.71 3.10 8.30
N GLY A 17 6.02 4.01 7.37
CA GLY A 17 7.10 3.81 6.41
C GLY A 17 8.48 3.65 7.06
N ILE A 18 8.79 4.47 8.08
CA ILE A 18 10.03 4.36 8.85
C ILE A 18 10.07 3.03 9.61
N TRP A 19 8.96 2.63 10.24
CA TRP A 19 8.87 1.35 10.91
C TRP A 19 9.08 0.17 9.95
N LEU A 20 8.44 0.19 8.78
CA LEU A 20 8.61 -0.84 7.75
C LEU A 20 10.04 -0.87 7.19
N TRP A 21 10.68 0.30 7.03
CA TRP A 21 12.08 0.39 6.63
C TRP A 21 13.02 -0.24 7.66
N ARG A 22 12.75 -0.07 8.95
CA ARG A 22 13.56 -0.71 10.01
C ARG A 22 13.45 -2.23 9.96
N GLN A 23 12.28 -2.77 9.62
CA GLN A 23 12.10 -4.22 9.43
C GLN A 23 12.84 -4.78 8.20
N ARG A 24 13.27 -3.92 7.26
CA ARG A 24 13.99 -4.33 6.05
C ARG A 24 15.36 -4.97 6.35
N GLY A 25 16.03 -4.53 7.42
CA GLY A 25 17.38 -4.97 7.79
C GLY A 25 17.52 -6.50 7.94
N PRO A 26 16.74 -7.14 8.82
CA PRO A 26 16.84 -8.57 9.10
C PRO A 26 16.30 -9.50 7.98
N LEU A 27 15.70 -8.96 6.92
CA LEU A 27 15.09 -9.75 5.85
C LEU A 27 16.10 -10.16 4.76
N SER A 28 15.81 -11.29 4.11
CA SER A 28 16.54 -11.78 2.94
C SER A 28 16.46 -10.81 1.74
N LEU A 29 17.45 -10.84 0.84
CA LEU A 29 17.52 -9.95 -0.33
C LEU A 29 16.22 -9.89 -1.15
N PRO A 30 15.53 -11.03 -1.42
CA PRO A 30 14.26 -11.02 -2.13
C PRO A 30 13.10 -10.39 -1.34
N ALA A 31 13.03 -10.62 -0.02
CA ALA A 31 12.01 -10.04 0.86
C ALA A 31 12.20 -8.53 1.06
N ARG A 32 13.44 -8.03 1.00
CA ARG A 32 13.71 -6.59 0.95
C ARG A 32 13.06 -5.91 -0.24
N GLY A 33 12.90 -6.61 -1.37
CA GLY A 33 12.20 -6.12 -2.56
C GLY A 33 10.72 -5.83 -2.30
N ALA A 34 10.03 -6.72 -1.57
CA ALA A 34 8.63 -6.53 -1.20
C ALA A 34 8.45 -5.30 -0.31
N ILE A 35 9.33 -5.13 0.68
CA ILE A 35 9.32 -3.94 1.56
C ILE A 35 9.61 -2.66 0.77
N THR A 36 10.57 -2.67 -0.16
CA THR A 36 10.82 -1.48 -1.01
C THR A 36 9.64 -1.13 -1.91
N ALA A 37 8.93 -2.13 -2.45
CA ALA A 37 7.74 -1.90 -3.25
C ALA A 37 6.60 -1.31 -2.40
N ALA A 38 6.38 -1.85 -1.19
CA ALA A 38 5.41 -1.30 -0.25
C ALA A 38 5.74 0.14 0.16
N LEU A 39 7.01 0.44 0.40
CA LEU A 39 7.49 1.78 0.73
C LEU A 39 7.35 2.77 -0.42
N LEU A 40 7.53 2.34 -1.67
CA LEU A 40 7.26 3.17 -2.84
C LEU A 40 5.77 3.56 -2.87
N GLY A 41 4.87 2.58 -2.69
CA GLY A 41 3.43 2.82 -2.64
C GLY A 41 3.04 3.77 -1.50
N LEU A 42 3.62 3.58 -0.31
CA LEU A 42 3.43 4.46 0.85
C LEU A 42 4.00 5.87 0.62
N GLY A 43 5.19 5.96 0.01
CA GLY A 43 5.86 7.22 -0.28
C GLY A 43 5.04 8.07 -1.24
N LEU A 44 4.50 7.49 -2.31
CA LEU A 44 3.60 8.18 -3.24
C LEU A 44 2.38 8.75 -2.51
N ALA A 45 1.74 7.96 -1.64
CA ALA A 45 0.58 8.39 -0.86
C ALA A 45 0.95 9.50 0.15
N ALA A 46 2.07 9.37 0.84
CA ALA A 46 2.57 10.35 1.81
C ALA A 46 2.91 11.68 1.12
N THR A 47 3.60 11.63 -0.03
CA THR A 47 3.95 12.84 -0.78
C THR A 47 2.71 13.51 -1.39
N ALA A 48 1.76 12.74 -1.93
CA ALA A 48 0.50 13.30 -2.42
C ALA A 48 -0.30 14.00 -1.30
N SER A 49 -0.35 13.40 -0.11
CA SER A 49 -0.99 13.98 1.08
C SER A 49 -0.24 15.22 1.59
N LEU A 50 1.09 15.20 1.60
CA LEU A 50 1.91 16.35 1.97
C LEU A 50 1.65 17.53 1.04
N LEU A 51 1.65 17.31 -0.27
CA LEU A 51 1.38 18.35 -1.25
C LEU A 51 -0.04 18.93 -1.12
N LEU A 52 -1.04 18.13 -0.74
CA LEU A 52 -2.38 18.65 -0.40
C LEU A 52 -2.36 19.55 0.83
N SER A 53 -1.59 19.18 1.85
CA SER A 53 -1.47 20.00 3.07
C SER A 53 -0.75 21.33 2.80
N LEU A 54 0.29 21.31 1.96
CA LEU A 54 1.08 22.49 1.58
C LEU A 54 0.34 23.36 0.55
N GLY A 55 -0.43 22.75 -0.34
CA GLY A 55 -1.27 23.43 -1.34
C GLY A 55 -2.38 24.29 -0.73
N ALA A 56 -2.69 24.11 0.56
CA ALA A 56 -3.60 24.96 1.31
C ALA A 56 -2.97 26.31 1.75
N LEU A 57 -1.64 26.47 1.60
CA LEU A 57 -0.95 27.71 1.90
C LEU A 57 -1.11 28.74 0.77
N PRO A 58 -1.23 30.05 1.09
CA PRO A 58 -1.30 31.09 0.08
C PRO A 58 -0.04 31.10 -0.80
N GLY A 59 -0.22 31.13 -2.12
CA GLY A 59 0.89 31.13 -3.10
C GLY A 59 1.32 29.75 -3.61
N ALA A 60 0.71 28.65 -3.16
CA ALA A 60 1.09 27.28 -3.49
C ALA A 60 0.45 26.71 -4.79
N GLY A 61 0.04 27.55 -5.74
CA GLY A 61 -0.70 27.13 -6.94
C GLY A 61 0.02 26.08 -7.80
N GLU A 62 1.34 26.18 -7.91
CA GLU A 62 2.19 25.23 -8.66
C GLU A 62 2.17 23.81 -8.06
N LEU A 63 1.89 23.67 -6.76
CA LEU A 63 1.84 22.38 -6.09
C LEU A 63 0.61 21.56 -6.51
N ALA A 64 -0.47 22.21 -6.97
CA ALA A 64 -1.72 21.54 -7.32
C ALA A 64 -1.54 20.57 -8.50
N HIS A 65 -0.72 20.93 -9.49
CA HIS A 65 -0.46 20.06 -10.64
C HIS A 65 0.33 18.81 -10.23
N THR A 66 1.44 19.01 -9.50
CA THR A 66 2.27 17.93 -8.96
C THR A 66 1.47 17.01 -8.04
N GLN A 67 0.63 17.59 -7.18
CA GLN A 67 -0.27 16.86 -6.30
C GLN A 67 -1.22 15.96 -7.09
N ARG A 68 -1.83 16.48 -8.15
CA ARG A 68 -2.77 15.72 -8.97
C ARG A 68 -2.10 14.51 -9.62
N ILE A 69 -0.89 14.68 -10.14
CA ILE A 69 -0.10 13.58 -10.75
C ILE A 69 0.25 12.53 -9.69
N LEU A 70 0.80 12.95 -8.55
CA LEU A 70 1.17 12.02 -7.48
C LEU A 70 -0.04 11.34 -6.85
N GLY A 71 -1.17 12.03 -6.71
CA GLY A 71 -2.42 11.49 -6.22
C GLY A 71 -2.98 10.41 -7.14
N LEU A 72 -2.94 10.61 -8.46
CA LEU A 72 -3.32 9.59 -9.44
C LEU A 72 -2.38 8.37 -9.40
N ALA A 73 -1.08 8.61 -9.26
CA ALA A 73 -0.09 7.54 -9.11
C ALA A 73 -0.35 6.72 -7.83
N ALA A 74 -0.59 7.39 -6.70
CA ALA A 74 -0.88 6.73 -5.43
C ALA A 74 -2.16 5.88 -5.49
N GLN A 75 -3.24 6.40 -6.07
CA GLN A 75 -4.50 5.65 -6.27
C GLN A 75 -4.33 4.38 -7.11
N SER A 76 -3.36 4.39 -8.03
CA SER A 76 -3.16 3.32 -9.00
C SER A 76 -2.07 2.32 -8.58
N LEU A 77 -1.15 2.72 -7.72
CA LEU A 77 0.04 1.93 -7.38
C LEU A 77 0.13 1.54 -5.90
N SER A 78 -0.37 2.34 -4.96
CA SER A 78 -0.15 2.10 -3.53
C SER A 78 -0.71 0.75 -3.09
N LEU A 79 -2.00 0.51 -3.31
CA LEU A 79 -2.66 -0.73 -2.86
C LEU A 79 -2.19 -1.97 -3.63
N PRO A 80 -1.99 -1.94 -4.97
CA PRO A 80 -1.42 -3.08 -5.70
C PRO A 80 -0.03 -3.49 -5.23
N LEU A 81 0.84 -2.53 -4.93
CA LEU A 81 2.18 -2.81 -4.41
C LEU A 81 2.12 -3.40 -2.99
N LEU A 82 1.26 -2.85 -2.12
CA LEU A 82 1.03 -3.35 -0.77
C LEU A 82 0.43 -4.77 -0.78
N GLY A 83 -0.57 -5.03 -1.63
CA GLY A 83 -1.20 -6.34 -1.76
C GLY A 83 -0.26 -7.41 -2.30
N LEU A 84 0.58 -7.07 -3.29
CA LEU A 84 1.61 -7.98 -3.79
C LEU A 84 2.73 -8.21 -2.78
N ALA A 85 3.14 -7.18 -2.03
CA ALA A 85 4.10 -7.33 -0.93
C ALA A 85 3.56 -8.25 0.16
N ALA A 86 2.27 -8.11 0.51
CA ALA A 86 1.59 -9.01 1.43
C ALA A 86 1.63 -10.46 0.92
N LEU A 87 1.23 -10.70 -0.33
CA LEU A 87 1.27 -12.03 -0.96
C LEU A 87 2.68 -12.64 -0.92
N TYR A 88 3.68 -11.85 -1.31
CA TYR A 88 5.06 -12.28 -1.33
C TYR A 88 5.53 -12.76 0.04
N LEU A 89 5.28 -11.96 1.09
CA LEU A 89 5.71 -12.24 2.46
C LEU A 89 4.88 -13.37 3.10
N GLY A 90 3.56 -13.37 2.93
CA GLY A 90 2.67 -14.35 3.55
C GLY A 90 2.72 -15.74 2.92
N VAL A 91 2.98 -15.83 1.61
CA VAL A 91 3.14 -17.13 0.92
C VAL A 91 4.60 -17.59 0.91
N GLY A 92 5.56 -16.69 1.11
CA GLY A 92 6.98 -17.03 1.04
C GLY A 92 7.46 -17.27 -0.39
N LEU A 93 6.95 -16.50 -1.36
CA LEU A 93 7.36 -16.63 -2.76
C LEU A 93 8.86 -16.36 -2.91
N ARG A 94 9.51 -17.08 -3.82
CA ARG A 94 10.95 -16.90 -4.14
C ARG A 94 11.10 -16.23 -5.50
N TRP A 95 10.80 -14.94 -5.57
CA TRP A 95 10.97 -14.19 -6.82
C TRP A 95 12.39 -13.68 -6.98
N GLN A 96 12.82 -13.56 -8.24
CA GLN A 96 14.00 -12.79 -8.56
C GLN A 96 13.74 -11.30 -8.26
N PRO A 97 14.72 -10.55 -7.72
CA PRO A 97 14.55 -9.13 -7.45
C PRO A 97 14.05 -8.31 -8.65
N ALA A 98 14.45 -8.70 -9.87
CA ALA A 98 14.01 -8.07 -11.12
C ALA A 98 12.48 -8.10 -11.35
N ASN A 99 11.77 -9.05 -10.73
CA ASN A 99 10.31 -9.15 -10.89
C ASN A 99 9.57 -7.94 -10.34
N TRP A 100 10.06 -7.31 -9.26
CA TRP A 100 9.46 -6.09 -8.71
C TRP A 100 9.51 -4.94 -9.72
N GLY A 101 10.62 -4.79 -10.45
CA GLY A 101 10.73 -3.81 -11.53
C GLY A 101 9.77 -4.11 -12.68
N ARG A 102 9.65 -5.38 -13.09
CA ARG A 102 8.70 -5.80 -14.14
C ARG A 102 7.25 -5.55 -13.76
N ILE A 103 6.88 -5.83 -12.50
CA ILE A 103 5.54 -5.55 -11.95
C ILE A 103 5.26 -4.06 -11.99
N LEU A 104 6.20 -3.23 -11.52
CA LEU A 104 6.04 -1.78 -11.52
C LEU A 104 5.88 -1.24 -12.95
N LEU A 105 6.73 -1.68 -13.88
CA LEU A 105 6.62 -1.31 -15.30
C LEU A 105 5.29 -1.77 -15.90
N GLY A 106 4.82 -2.97 -15.58
CA GLY A 106 3.52 -3.50 -16.04
C GLY A 106 2.35 -2.67 -15.51
N LEU A 107 2.36 -2.31 -14.23
CA LEU A 107 1.35 -1.44 -13.63
C LEU A 107 1.34 -0.05 -14.26
N MET A 108 2.52 0.52 -14.52
CA MET A 108 2.64 1.82 -15.20
C MET A 108 2.17 1.75 -16.65
N ALA A 109 2.51 0.69 -17.38
CA ALA A 109 2.06 0.48 -18.75
C ALA A 109 0.55 0.28 -18.84
N ALA A 110 -0.05 -0.50 -17.92
CA ALA A 110 -1.49 -0.70 -17.85
C ALA A 110 -2.24 0.59 -17.45
N PHE A 111 -1.68 1.36 -16.52
CA PHE A 111 -2.16 2.70 -16.19
C PHE A 111 -2.15 3.62 -17.42
N GLU A 112 -1.04 3.67 -18.16
CA GLU A 112 -0.93 4.53 -19.33
C GLU A 112 -1.87 4.09 -20.47
N LEU A 113 -2.00 2.78 -20.68
CA LEU A 113 -2.93 2.23 -21.66
C LEU A 113 -4.39 2.53 -21.31
N SER A 114 -4.78 2.32 -20.05
CA SER A 114 -6.15 2.63 -19.58
C SER A 114 -6.46 4.12 -19.62
N ARG A 115 -5.47 4.98 -19.34
CA ARG A 115 -5.56 6.43 -19.52
C ARG A 115 -5.81 6.81 -20.99
N ARG A 116 -5.09 6.19 -21.94
CA ARG A 116 -5.26 6.45 -23.38
C ARG A 116 -6.59 5.93 -23.94
N MET A 117 -7.11 4.86 -23.36
CA MET A 117 -8.38 4.24 -23.73
C MET A 117 -9.60 4.87 -23.03
N ASP A 118 -9.40 5.91 -22.21
CA ASP A 118 -10.45 6.57 -21.41
C ASP A 118 -11.23 5.63 -20.46
N VAL A 119 -10.57 4.54 -20.02
CA VAL A 119 -11.13 3.54 -19.08
C VAL A 119 -10.40 3.52 -17.73
N LEU A 120 -9.75 4.63 -17.38
CA LEU A 120 -8.93 4.75 -16.17
C LEU A 120 -9.72 4.46 -14.89
N HIS A 121 -10.98 4.91 -14.81
CA HIS A 121 -11.84 4.66 -13.66
C HIS A 121 -12.08 3.16 -13.42
N SER A 122 -12.41 2.43 -14.49
CA SER A 122 -12.62 0.97 -14.44
C SER A 122 -11.33 0.23 -14.08
N TYR A 123 -10.18 0.68 -14.60
CA TYR A 123 -8.87 0.13 -14.26
C TYR A 123 -8.56 0.29 -12.76
N GLN A 124 -8.79 1.48 -12.20
CA GLN A 124 -8.54 1.74 -10.78
C GLN A 124 -9.38 0.84 -9.88
N TRP A 125 -10.66 0.63 -10.21
CA TRP A 125 -11.49 -0.34 -9.50
C TRP A 125 -10.94 -1.76 -9.60
N LEU A 126 -10.66 -2.23 -10.81
CA LEU A 126 -10.18 -3.58 -11.05
C LEU A 126 -8.89 -3.86 -10.27
N ILE A 127 -7.89 -2.98 -10.37
CA ILE A 127 -6.57 -3.24 -9.78
C ILE A 127 -6.58 -3.13 -8.26
N ASN A 128 -7.34 -2.18 -7.69
CA ASN A 128 -7.48 -2.06 -6.24
C ASN A 128 -8.29 -3.23 -5.65
N CYS A 129 -9.37 -3.65 -6.29
CA CYS A 129 -10.12 -4.84 -5.87
C CYS A 129 -9.28 -6.12 -5.96
N ALA A 130 -8.52 -6.29 -7.05
CA ALA A 130 -7.60 -7.42 -7.19
C ALA A 130 -6.53 -7.42 -6.08
N ALA A 131 -5.95 -6.25 -5.78
CA ALA A 131 -4.98 -6.11 -4.70
C ALA A 131 -5.56 -6.44 -3.32
N LEU A 132 -6.77 -5.97 -3.02
CA LEU A 132 -7.49 -6.29 -1.78
C LEU A 132 -7.77 -7.78 -1.67
N LEU A 133 -8.27 -8.39 -2.75
CA LEU A 133 -8.57 -9.82 -2.78
C LEU A 133 -7.31 -10.65 -2.53
N VAL A 134 -6.20 -10.31 -3.19
CA VAL A 134 -4.90 -10.95 -2.97
C VAL A 134 -4.44 -10.79 -1.52
N MET A 135 -4.56 -9.58 -0.96
CA MET A 135 -4.16 -9.32 0.43
C MET A 135 -5.02 -10.10 1.44
N LEU A 136 -6.35 -10.13 1.25
CA LEU A 136 -7.28 -10.86 2.10
C LEU A 136 -7.06 -12.37 2.00
N LEU A 137 -6.90 -12.93 0.80
CA LEU A 137 -6.61 -14.35 0.59
C LEU A 137 -5.29 -14.74 1.27
N THR A 138 -4.28 -13.86 1.23
CA THR A 138 -3.02 -14.08 1.93
C THR A 138 -3.23 -14.11 3.44
N CYS A 139 -4.00 -13.17 4.00
CA CYS A 139 -4.30 -13.15 5.43
C CYS A 139 -5.07 -14.41 5.87
N VAL A 140 -6.05 -14.86 5.08
CA VAL A 140 -6.80 -16.11 5.36
C VAL A 140 -5.87 -17.32 5.34
N ARG A 141 -4.94 -17.38 4.38
CA ARG A 141 -3.97 -18.48 4.28
C ARG A 141 -3.03 -18.53 5.50
N VAL A 142 -2.63 -17.37 6.02
CA VAL A 142 -1.69 -17.25 7.15
C VAL A 142 -2.40 -17.27 8.51
N MET A 143 -3.74 -17.23 8.53
CA MET A 143 -4.58 -17.20 9.74
C MET A 143 -4.33 -18.35 10.71
N GLY A 144 -3.85 -19.51 10.21
CA GLY A 144 -3.47 -20.65 11.05
C GLY A 144 -2.24 -20.38 11.92
N ASN A 145 -1.34 -19.50 11.48
CA ASN A 145 -0.10 -19.15 12.17
C ASN A 145 -0.22 -17.83 12.94
N ASP A 146 -0.88 -16.83 12.36
CA ASP A 146 -1.12 -15.54 13.01
C ASP A 146 -2.40 -14.88 12.49
N ARG A 147 -3.27 -14.46 13.42
CA ARG A 147 -4.57 -13.85 13.15
C ARG A 147 -4.53 -12.31 13.16
N ARG A 148 -3.44 -11.70 13.62
CA ARG A 148 -3.27 -10.24 13.69
C ARG A 148 -3.37 -9.50 12.34
N PRO A 149 -2.91 -10.02 11.19
CA PRO A 149 -3.00 -9.27 9.93
C PRO A 149 -4.43 -9.18 9.36
N LEU A 150 -5.30 -10.14 9.69
CA LEU A 150 -6.67 -10.22 9.16
C LEU A 150 -7.54 -8.99 9.50
N PRO A 151 -7.68 -8.54 10.78
CA PRO A 151 -8.49 -7.37 11.09
C PRO A 151 -7.99 -6.11 10.40
N LEU A 152 -6.67 -5.95 10.22
CA LEU A 152 -6.09 -4.79 9.55
C LEU A 152 -6.37 -4.80 8.04
N ALA A 153 -6.33 -5.97 7.41
CA ALA A 153 -6.73 -6.14 6.02
C ALA A 153 -8.23 -5.90 5.82
N LEU A 154 -9.08 -6.26 6.79
CA LEU A 154 -10.52 -5.97 6.76
C LEU A 154 -10.79 -4.46 6.89
N VAL A 155 -10.08 -3.76 7.77
CA VAL A 155 -10.14 -2.30 7.88
C VAL A 155 -9.71 -1.65 6.56
N CYS A 156 -8.67 -2.19 5.91
CA CYS A 156 -8.27 -1.77 4.57
C CYS A 156 -9.39 -1.95 3.55
N ALA A 157 -9.99 -3.13 3.49
CA ALA A 157 -11.07 -3.45 2.56
C ALA A 157 -12.29 -2.55 2.77
N ALA A 158 -12.70 -2.32 4.02
CA ALA A 158 -13.81 -1.44 4.35
C ALA A 158 -13.58 -0.01 3.84
N GLY A 159 -12.38 0.54 4.05
CA GLY A 159 -12.05 1.88 3.58
C GLY A 159 -11.87 1.99 2.06
N ALA A 160 -11.22 1.01 1.42
CA ALA A 160 -11.02 1.01 -0.03
C ALA A 160 -12.31 0.77 -0.82
N LEU A 161 -13.27 0.04 -0.26
CA LEU A 161 -14.59 -0.21 -0.85
C LEU A 161 -15.67 0.80 -0.43
N ALA A 162 -15.40 1.68 0.52
CA ALA A 162 -16.34 2.73 0.94
C ALA A 162 -16.90 3.58 -0.23
N PRO A 163 -16.13 3.88 -1.29
CA PRO A 163 -16.66 4.58 -2.47
C PRO A 163 -17.72 3.80 -3.25
N LEU A 164 -17.93 2.49 -3.05
CA LEU A 164 -19.05 1.77 -3.68
C LEU A 164 -20.42 2.37 -3.30
N PHE A 165 -20.49 2.99 -2.12
CA PHE A 165 -21.69 3.66 -1.63
C PHE A 165 -21.81 5.12 -2.12
N LYS A 166 -20.84 5.62 -2.89
CA LYS A 166 -20.83 6.94 -3.52
C LYS A 166 -20.65 6.80 -5.03
N GLN A 167 -21.67 7.13 -5.81
CA GLN A 167 -21.60 7.01 -7.27
C GLN A 167 -20.43 7.83 -7.85
N GLY A 168 -19.63 7.19 -8.72
CA GLY A 168 -18.62 7.85 -9.57
C GLY A 168 -17.23 8.07 -8.98
N SER A 169 -16.98 7.74 -7.72
CA SER A 169 -15.64 7.92 -7.11
C SER A 169 -14.79 6.65 -7.21
N PRO A 170 -13.54 6.73 -7.73
CA PRO A 170 -12.64 5.58 -7.72
C PRO A 170 -12.17 5.23 -6.30
N PRO A 171 -11.65 4.00 -6.06
CA PRO A 171 -11.12 3.59 -4.77
C PRO A 171 -10.01 4.54 -4.31
N LEU A 172 -10.02 4.90 -3.03
CA LEU A 172 -9.03 5.79 -2.40
C LEU A 172 -8.96 7.22 -2.99
N ALA A 173 -9.81 7.59 -3.94
CA ALA A 173 -9.78 8.91 -4.57
C ALA A 173 -9.99 10.04 -3.56
N ASP A 174 -10.93 9.84 -2.63
CA ASP A 174 -11.26 10.79 -1.56
C ASP A 174 -10.10 11.02 -0.56
N LEU A 175 -9.04 10.19 -0.55
CA LEU A 175 -7.82 10.43 0.24
C LEU A 175 -6.90 11.47 -0.38
N PHE A 176 -7.02 11.70 -1.69
CA PHE A 176 -6.14 12.57 -2.45
C PHE A 176 -6.85 13.81 -3.00
N VAL A 177 -8.00 14.13 -2.41
CA VAL A 177 -8.80 15.32 -2.68
C VAL A 177 -9.14 15.97 -1.34
N ALA A 178 -9.23 17.30 -1.31
CA ALA A 178 -9.62 18.05 -0.13
C ALA A 178 -11.11 17.83 0.21
N ASN A 179 -11.44 16.67 0.81
CA ASN A 179 -12.81 16.27 1.12
C ASN A 179 -12.99 15.94 2.61
N GLY A 180 -14.21 16.11 3.13
CA GLY A 180 -14.53 15.92 4.56
C GLY A 180 -14.54 14.45 5.02
N THR A 181 -14.62 13.49 4.11
CA THR A 181 -14.63 12.05 4.42
C THR A 181 -13.24 11.46 4.64
N LEU A 182 -12.21 12.28 4.58
CA LEU A 182 -10.80 11.91 4.68
C LEU A 182 -10.45 11.09 5.94
N LEU A 183 -10.95 11.52 7.11
CA LEU A 183 -10.69 10.85 8.40
C LEU A 183 -11.21 9.41 8.43
N SER A 184 -12.29 9.12 7.72
CA SER A 184 -12.86 7.76 7.64
C SER A 184 -12.05 6.81 6.74
N LEU A 185 -11.21 7.36 5.86
CA LEU A 185 -10.41 6.59 4.90
C LEU A 185 -8.95 6.42 5.31
N PHE A 186 -8.47 7.16 6.33
CA PHE A 186 -7.14 6.97 6.92
C PHE A 186 -6.83 5.52 7.30
N PRO A 187 -7.77 4.76 7.91
CA PRO A 187 -7.50 3.40 8.29
C PRO A 187 -7.24 2.49 7.08
N ALA A 188 -7.66 2.89 5.87
CA ALA A 188 -7.56 2.05 4.69
C ALA A 188 -6.09 1.74 4.33
N LEU A 189 -5.32 2.80 4.08
CA LEU A 189 -3.93 2.72 3.67
C LEU A 189 -3.00 2.29 4.82
N LEU A 190 -3.32 2.75 6.05
CA LEU A 190 -2.61 2.31 7.25
C LEU A 190 -2.82 0.82 7.54
N GLY A 191 -4.05 0.33 7.39
CA GLY A 191 -4.38 -1.10 7.55
C GLY A 191 -3.59 -1.97 6.58
N ALA A 192 -3.50 -1.58 5.31
CA ALA A 192 -2.67 -2.29 4.33
C ALA A 192 -1.18 -2.31 4.72
N ALA A 193 -0.63 -1.16 5.12
CA ALA A 193 0.77 -1.04 5.50
C ALA A 193 1.14 -1.84 6.75
N LEU A 194 0.28 -1.81 7.77
CA LEU A 194 0.46 -2.61 8.98
C LEU A 194 0.30 -4.11 8.69
N THR A 195 -0.60 -4.50 7.78
CA THR A 195 -0.73 -5.89 7.33
C THR A 195 0.59 -6.40 6.73
N VAL A 196 1.21 -5.61 5.85
CA VAL A 196 2.53 -5.95 5.26
C VAL A 196 3.61 -6.06 6.34
N GLY A 197 3.63 -5.14 7.31
CA GLY A 197 4.61 -5.17 8.40
C GLY A 197 4.47 -6.38 9.32
N LEU A 198 3.25 -6.81 9.63
CA LEU A 198 3.02 -8.03 10.43
C LEU A 198 3.43 -9.30 9.66
N LEU A 199 3.12 -9.37 8.37
CA LEU A 199 3.55 -10.49 7.52
C LEU A 199 5.07 -10.55 7.36
N SER A 200 5.73 -9.39 7.35
CA SER A 200 7.19 -9.26 7.35
C SER A 200 7.82 -9.84 8.62
N GLU A 201 7.29 -9.50 9.79
CA GLU A 201 7.75 -10.06 11.07
C GLU A 201 7.58 -11.57 11.14
N GLN A 202 6.45 -12.10 10.67
CA GLN A 202 6.21 -13.55 10.62
C GLN A 202 7.18 -14.27 9.68
N ALA A 203 7.42 -13.70 8.50
CA ALA A 203 8.35 -14.27 7.53
C ALA A 203 9.78 -14.31 8.09
N HIS A 204 10.17 -13.31 8.87
CA HIS A 204 11.44 -13.29 9.58
C HIS A 204 11.49 -14.37 10.68
N ASN A 205 10.51 -14.41 11.57
CA ASN A 205 10.48 -15.36 12.69
C ASN A 205 10.51 -16.82 12.23
N LYS A 206 9.81 -17.14 11.13
CA LYS A 206 9.82 -18.47 10.54
C LYS A 206 11.20 -18.86 9.99
N ALA A 207 11.90 -17.92 9.35
CA ALA A 207 13.23 -18.18 8.83
C ALA A 207 14.25 -18.47 9.93
N THR A 208 14.13 -17.79 11.09
CA THR A 208 14.97 -18.04 12.26
C THR A 208 14.68 -19.41 12.88
N SER A 209 13.40 -19.77 13.07
CA SER A 209 13.04 -21.07 13.65
C SER A 209 13.50 -22.25 12.79
N ASP A 210 13.39 -22.13 11.46
CA ASP A 210 13.84 -23.17 10.53
C ASP A 210 15.37 -23.34 10.57
N ALA A 211 16.11 -22.26 10.82
CA ALA A 211 17.57 -22.29 10.95
C ALA A 211 18.01 -22.98 12.26
N ASP A 212 17.40 -22.61 13.39
CA ASP A 212 17.72 -23.18 14.71
C ASP A 212 17.42 -24.70 14.74
N ALA A 213 16.31 -25.14 14.15
CA ALA A 213 15.97 -26.56 14.05
C ALA A 213 16.98 -27.36 13.23
N SER A 214 17.59 -26.76 12.20
CA SER A 214 18.60 -27.44 11.37
C SER A 214 19.98 -27.56 12.04
N SER A 215 20.29 -26.67 13.00
CA SER A 215 21.56 -26.73 13.75
C SER A 215 21.55 -27.74 14.89
N ASP A 216 20.40 -28.07 15.46
CA ASP A 216 20.28 -29.07 16.53
C ASP A 216 20.34 -30.52 16.01
N ASP A 217 20.07 -30.73 14.71
CA ASP A 217 20.14 -32.04 14.04
C ASP A 217 21.54 -32.36 13.44
N SER A 218 22.53 -31.48 13.62
CA SER A 218 23.91 -31.59 13.07
C SER A 218 24.96 -31.93 14.14
#